data_AF-A0AAN8KGR2-F1
#
_entry.id   AF-A0AAN8KGR2-F1
#
_cell.length_a   1.000
_cell.length_b   1.000
_cell.length_c   1.000
_cell.angle_alpha   90.00
_cell.angle_beta   90.00
_cell.angle_gamma   90.00
#
_symmetry.space_group_name_H-M   'P 1'
#
loop_
_entity.id
_entity.type
_entity.pdbx_description
1 polymer ?
#
loop_
_entity_poly.entity_id
_entity_poly.type
_entity_poly.pdbx_seq_one_letter_code
_entity_poly.pdbx_strand_id
1 'polypeptide(L)'
;MLSSETPDQTPGLQIPQLHSPFTVTESNDNVKSEIRSRDFKIGFTPVNAVKFRDALFGYDESEINFIFEGFMNGFPLNITLENIRPYTNNLKSALELPDIVQLKLDKELKAGRIAGPFDEKPFENFHASPLGVVEKKVAGTYRLIHHLSYPEGESVNDSIRNDFCTVQYSTIQNAIQVIKQLGRHSQLAKADIEAAYRIVPLHPSNFHFLGFIWKEKYYYDRCLPMGLSESCKLFERISSALEWIAVNKLGASGVVHVLDDFLFVERTVNNCTRTRQRFECLCKAVGIPLAPEKTCGPSTNIQFLGITLDSDLMEARLPADKLSKCWDLLDRYSNKKKISLRDLQSMIGTLQFATSVVLPGRTFLRRLIDLTIGIRRRFYMIRLNSGARSDIAIWKNILENYNGQTFFLYDVWLTTHSFRIGGASLAAHNGLSDSQIRQLGRWRSDAFRKYIRPSSLK
;
A
#
# COMPACT_ATOMS: atom_id res chain seq x y z
N MET A 1 -48.04 -32.18 59.04
CA MET A 1 -49.00 -33.31 59.00
C MET A 1 -50.15 -32.91 58.12
N LEU A 2 -50.55 -33.81 57.22
CA LEU A 2 -51.85 -33.90 56.53
C LEU A 2 -52.19 -32.83 55.45
N SER A 3 -51.84 -33.19 54.21
CA SER A 3 -52.72 -33.35 53.02
C SER A 3 -54.07 -32.65 52.94
N SER A 4 -54.33 -31.99 51.79
CA SER A 4 -55.50 -32.23 50.94
C SER A 4 -55.32 -31.61 49.53
N GLU A 5 -56.13 -32.07 48.58
CA GLU A 5 -55.88 -32.23 47.14
C GLU A 5 -56.35 -31.09 46.21
N THR A 6 -55.70 -31.04 45.03
CA THR A 6 -56.18 -30.63 43.67
C THR A 6 -56.63 -29.17 43.44
N PRO A 7 -56.28 -28.52 42.30
CA PRO A 7 -56.99 -28.78 41.03
C PRO A 7 -56.19 -28.61 39.71
N ASP A 8 -56.56 -29.46 38.74
CA ASP A 8 -56.95 -29.14 37.35
C ASP A 8 -55.97 -28.58 36.30
N GLN A 9 -56.39 -28.79 35.05
CA GLN A 9 -55.63 -29.01 33.83
C GLN A 9 -55.18 -27.74 33.08
N THR A 10 -53.95 -27.80 32.53
CA THR A 10 -53.33 -27.28 31.28
C THR A 10 -54.02 -26.21 30.39
N PRO A 11 -53.28 -25.48 29.50
CA PRO A 11 -51.86 -25.61 29.15
C PRO A 11 -51.04 -24.30 29.12
N GLY A 12 -49.75 -24.44 29.45
CA GLY A 12 -48.74 -23.40 29.27
C GLY A 12 -48.18 -23.32 27.85
N LEU A 13 -47.89 -22.09 27.42
CA LEU A 13 -46.92 -21.83 26.35
C LEU A 13 -45.52 -22.23 26.84
N GLN A 14 -44.85 -23.10 26.08
CA GLN A 14 -43.40 -23.31 26.20
C GLN A 14 -42.72 -23.04 24.86
N ILE A 15 -41.73 -22.15 24.93
CA ILE A 15 -40.69 -21.91 23.94
C ILE A 15 -39.76 -23.14 23.93
N PRO A 16 -39.46 -23.78 22.79
CA PRO A 16 -38.39 -24.77 22.73
C PRO A 16 -37.11 -24.21 22.13
N GLN A 17 -35.99 -24.49 22.81
CA GLN A 17 -34.64 -24.38 22.31
C GLN A 17 -34.29 -25.47 21.27
N LEU A 18 -33.24 -25.16 20.50
CA LEU A 18 -32.43 -25.97 19.57
C LEU A 18 -32.58 -27.50 19.60
N HIS A 19 -32.67 -28.11 18.41
CA HIS A 19 -31.87 -29.27 17.98
C HIS A 19 -31.94 -29.46 16.44
N SER A 20 -30.79 -29.69 15.80
CA SER A 20 -30.71 -30.36 14.48
C SER A 20 -31.08 -31.85 14.66
N PRO A 21 -31.65 -32.58 13.67
CA PRO A 21 -30.90 -32.96 12.47
C PRO A 21 -31.78 -33.07 11.20
N PHE A 22 -31.20 -32.92 10.00
CA PHE A 22 -31.86 -33.42 8.78
C PHE A 22 -30.93 -34.23 7.89
N THR A 23 -31.47 -35.40 7.61
CA THR A 23 -30.94 -36.58 6.94
C THR A 23 -31.02 -36.43 5.43
N VAL A 24 -30.08 -37.09 4.76
CA VAL A 24 -29.97 -37.30 3.32
C VAL A 24 -31.26 -37.87 2.71
N THR A 25 -31.74 -37.28 1.61
CA THR A 25 -32.60 -37.95 0.63
C THR A 25 -31.98 -37.81 -0.76
N GLU A 26 -31.70 -38.97 -1.37
CA GLU A 26 -31.26 -39.12 -2.75
C GLU A 26 -32.39 -38.69 -3.72
N SER A 27 -32.04 -37.98 -4.78
CA SER A 27 -32.70 -38.15 -6.10
C SER A 27 -31.98 -37.38 -7.22
N ASN A 28 -31.82 -38.11 -8.33
CA ASN A 28 -31.59 -37.67 -9.72
C ASN A 28 -30.16 -37.34 -10.20
N ASP A 29 -29.43 -38.43 -10.45
CA ASP A 29 -28.22 -38.59 -11.26
C ASP A 29 -28.37 -38.29 -12.77
N ASN A 30 -29.21 -37.35 -13.20
CA ASN A 30 -29.41 -37.07 -14.64
C ASN A 30 -29.24 -35.60 -15.07
N VAL A 31 -28.51 -34.79 -14.29
CA VAL A 31 -28.08 -33.43 -14.70
C VAL A 31 -26.53 -33.33 -14.80
N LYS A 32 -25.80 -34.43 -14.63
CA LYS A 32 -24.33 -34.45 -14.61
C LYS A 32 -23.63 -34.77 -15.94
N SER A 33 -24.34 -34.81 -17.07
CA SER A 33 -23.76 -35.29 -18.34
C SER A 33 -23.53 -34.24 -19.44
N GLU A 34 -23.69 -32.93 -19.19
CA GLU A 34 -23.38 -31.88 -20.18
C GLU A 34 -22.43 -30.76 -19.71
N ILE A 35 -21.67 -30.98 -18.65
CA ILE A 35 -20.47 -30.16 -18.35
C ILE A 35 -19.26 -30.92 -18.88
N ARG A 36 -19.07 -30.88 -20.21
CA ARG A 36 -17.82 -31.31 -20.85
C ARG A 36 -16.70 -30.33 -20.46
N SER A 37 -15.91 -30.71 -19.46
CA SER A 37 -14.45 -30.53 -19.37
C SER A 37 -13.83 -29.27 -20.03
N ARG A 38 -14.12 -28.08 -19.49
CA ARG A 38 -13.09 -27.04 -19.41
C ARG A 38 -12.62 -27.02 -17.96
N ASP A 39 -11.59 -27.79 -17.63
CA ASP A 39 -10.91 -27.65 -16.34
C ASP A 39 -10.29 -26.25 -16.29
N PHE A 40 -11.02 -25.29 -15.74
CA PHE A 40 -10.55 -23.91 -15.60
C PHE A 40 -9.48 -23.89 -14.51
N LYS A 41 -8.24 -24.19 -14.92
CA LYS A 41 -7.07 -24.15 -14.04
C LYS A 41 -6.86 -22.73 -13.52
N ILE A 42 -6.56 -22.65 -12.23
CA ILE A 42 -6.13 -21.40 -11.58
C ILE A 42 -4.96 -20.75 -12.32
N GLY A 43 -4.77 -19.45 -12.12
CA GLY A 43 -3.61 -18.75 -12.66
C GLY A 43 -2.29 -19.34 -12.17
N PHE A 44 -1.25 -19.27 -12.98
CA PHE A 44 0.07 -19.69 -12.54
C PHE A 44 0.53 -18.82 -11.37
N THR A 45 0.94 -19.46 -10.27
CA THR A 45 1.61 -18.81 -9.16
C THR A 45 2.94 -19.51 -8.88
N PRO A 46 4.03 -18.75 -8.63
CA PRO A 46 5.28 -19.33 -8.18
C PRO A 46 5.25 -19.71 -6.68
N VAL A 47 4.22 -19.27 -5.94
CA VAL A 47 4.13 -19.42 -4.49
C VAL A 47 3.71 -20.85 -4.13
N ASN A 48 4.51 -21.51 -3.32
CA ASN A 48 4.20 -22.80 -2.72
C ASN A 48 3.35 -22.60 -1.45
N ALA A 49 2.05 -22.84 -1.57
CA ALA A 49 1.08 -22.63 -0.49
C ALA A 49 1.44 -23.39 0.80
N VAL A 50 1.90 -24.63 0.68
CA VAL A 50 2.27 -25.48 1.84
C VAL A 50 3.45 -24.85 2.60
N LYS A 51 4.53 -24.52 1.89
CA LYS A 51 5.69 -23.88 2.53
C LYS A 51 5.36 -22.51 3.09
N PHE A 52 4.45 -21.77 2.47
CA PHE A 52 4.04 -20.48 3.00
C PHE A 52 3.26 -20.65 4.31
N ARG A 53 2.32 -21.60 4.34
CA ARG A 53 1.58 -21.98 5.55
C ARG A 53 2.51 -22.43 6.67
N ASP A 54 3.51 -23.26 6.37
CA ASP A 54 4.49 -23.73 7.35
C ASP A 54 5.30 -22.55 7.94
N ALA A 55 5.71 -21.59 7.10
CA ALA A 55 6.41 -20.40 7.53
C ALA A 55 5.55 -19.49 8.43
N LEU A 56 4.22 -19.52 8.24
CA LEU A 56 3.25 -18.76 9.02
C LEU A 56 2.82 -19.46 10.32
N PHE A 57 3.41 -20.59 10.71
CA PHE A 57 3.05 -21.26 11.95
C PHE A 57 3.12 -20.32 13.18
N GLY A 58 1.98 -20.12 13.85
CA GLY A 58 1.83 -19.21 14.99
C GLY A 58 1.33 -17.80 14.62
N TYR A 59 1.02 -17.54 13.36
CA TYR A 59 0.23 -16.37 12.93
C TYR A 59 -1.27 -16.59 13.17
N ASP A 60 -2.10 -15.60 12.84
CA ASP A 60 -3.55 -15.73 12.93
C ASP A 60 -4.07 -16.89 12.06
N GLU A 61 -4.78 -17.84 12.67
CA GLU A 61 -5.21 -19.06 12.00
C GLU A 61 -6.20 -18.79 10.85
N SER A 62 -7.06 -17.78 10.99
CA SER A 62 -8.01 -17.42 9.95
C SER A 62 -7.30 -16.83 8.72
N GLU A 63 -6.27 -16.01 8.92
CA GLU A 63 -5.42 -15.48 7.86
C GLU A 63 -4.58 -16.56 7.20
N ILE A 64 -4.00 -17.48 7.98
CA ILE A 64 -3.25 -18.62 7.45
C ILE A 64 -4.14 -19.44 6.50
N ASN A 65 -5.35 -19.79 6.94
CA ASN A 65 -6.28 -20.58 6.15
C ASN A 65 -6.72 -19.83 4.90
N PHE A 66 -7.04 -18.53 5.01
CA PHE A 66 -7.38 -17.71 3.84
C PHE A 66 -6.25 -17.66 2.80
N ILE A 67 -5.02 -17.40 3.24
CA ILE A 67 -3.85 -17.33 2.34
C ILE A 67 -3.57 -18.69 1.71
N PHE A 68 -3.61 -19.76 2.50
CA PHE A 68 -3.38 -21.12 2.02
C PHE A 68 -4.41 -21.54 0.97
N GLU A 69 -5.70 -21.40 1.28
CA GLU A 69 -6.78 -21.72 0.34
C GLU A 69 -6.71 -20.85 -0.91
N GLY A 70 -6.40 -19.56 -0.77
CA GLY A 70 -6.24 -18.65 -1.90
C GLY A 70 -5.12 -19.06 -2.85
N PHE A 71 -3.99 -19.55 -2.36
CA PHE A 71 -2.91 -20.05 -3.23
C PHE A 71 -3.16 -21.46 -3.79
N MET A 72 -3.96 -22.29 -3.11
CA MET A 72 -4.31 -23.63 -3.59
C MET A 72 -5.43 -23.63 -4.63
N ASN A 73 -6.47 -22.83 -4.39
CA ASN A 73 -7.73 -22.85 -5.14
C ASN A 73 -8.04 -21.52 -5.85
N GLY A 74 -7.22 -20.50 -5.64
CA GLY A 74 -7.42 -19.15 -6.14
C GLY A 74 -8.16 -18.27 -5.14
N PHE A 75 -7.81 -16.97 -5.10
CA PHE A 75 -8.44 -16.03 -4.19
C PHE A 75 -9.79 -15.54 -4.74
N PRO A 76 -10.89 -15.62 -3.98
CA PRO A 76 -12.19 -15.13 -4.41
C PRO A 76 -12.23 -13.60 -4.39
N LEU A 77 -13.03 -13.03 -5.29
CA LEU A 77 -13.34 -11.60 -5.33
C LEU A 77 -14.76 -11.32 -4.87
N ASN A 78 -14.94 -10.19 -4.19
CA ASN A 78 -16.22 -9.74 -3.63
C ASN A 78 -16.97 -8.84 -4.62
N ILE A 79 -17.28 -9.41 -5.79
CA ILE A 79 -17.99 -8.75 -6.90
C ILE A 79 -19.48 -9.09 -6.83
N THR A 80 -20.36 -8.09 -6.79
CA THR A 80 -21.81 -8.29 -6.95
C THR A 80 -22.22 -8.18 -8.42
N LEU A 81 -23.24 -8.94 -8.84
CA LEU A 81 -23.67 -9.01 -10.25
C LEU A 81 -24.52 -7.83 -10.73
N GLU A 82 -24.60 -6.74 -9.95
CA GLU A 82 -25.52 -5.66 -10.26
C GLU A 82 -24.89 -4.66 -11.24
N ASN A 83 -25.45 -4.60 -12.45
CA ASN A 83 -25.23 -3.55 -13.45
C ASN A 83 -23.80 -3.39 -14.01
N ILE A 84 -23.03 -4.48 -14.18
CA ILE A 84 -21.76 -4.38 -14.90
C ILE A 84 -22.00 -4.43 -16.41
N ARG A 85 -21.42 -3.47 -17.14
CA ARG A 85 -21.52 -3.41 -18.59
C ARG A 85 -20.78 -4.59 -19.24
N PRO A 86 -21.43 -5.42 -20.07
CA PRO A 86 -20.81 -6.63 -20.61
C PRO A 86 -19.63 -6.37 -21.55
N TYR A 87 -19.69 -5.32 -22.38
CA TYR A 87 -18.65 -5.04 -23.38
C TYR A 87 -18.36 -3.56 -23.50
N THR A 88 -17.08 -3.24 -23.59
CA THR A 88 -16.56 -1.88 -23.75
C THR A 88 -15.49 -1.85 -24.83
N ASN A 89 -15.36 -0.70 -25.51
CA ASN A 89 -14.36 -0.51 -26.55
C ASN A 89 -13.00 -0.17 -25.93
N ASN A 90 -11.93 -0.75 -26.48
CA ASN A 90 -10.56 -0.43 -26.08
C ASN A 90 -10.26 1.06 -26.21
N LEU A 91 -9.39 1.56 -25.33
CA LEU A 91 -8.96 2.95 -25.35
C LEU A 91 -8.16 3.24 -26.61
N LYS A 92 -8.24 4.49 -27.09
CA LYS A 92 -7.49 4.97 -28.26
C LYS A 92 -6.00 4.63 -28.17
N SER A 93 -5.40 4.74 -26.97
CA SER A 93 -3.97 4.47 -26.78
C SER A 93 -3.57 3.02 -27.00
N ALA A 94 -4.48 2.06 -26.79
CA ALA A 94 -4.22 0.66 -27.14
C ALA A 94 -4.24 0.47 -28.67
N LEU A 95 -5.21 1.09 -29.35
CA LEU A 95 -5.37 1.00 -30.80
C LEU A 95 -4.23 1.71 -31.55
N GLU A 96 -3.68 2.79 -31.00
CA GLU A 96 -2.55 3.52 -31.58
C GLU A 96 -1.20 2.79 -31.41
N LEU A 97 -1.10 1.84 -30.46
CA LEU A 97 0.12 1.08 -30.16
C LEU A 97 -0.14 -0.44 -30.12
N PRO A 98 -0.63 -1.04 -31.22
CA PRO A 98 -1.10 -2.42 -31.22
C PRO A 98 0.01 -3.45 -30.98
N ASP A 99 1.22 -3.19 -31.46
CA ASP A 99 2.37 -4.09 -31.29
C ASP A 99 2.81 -4.16 -29.82
N ILE A 100 2.75 -3.02 -29.12
CA ILE A 100 3.05 -2.95 -27.69
C ILE A 100 2.02 -3.75 -26.89
N VAL A 101 0.73 -3.64 -27.23
CA VAL A 101 -0.31 -4.43 -26.58
C VAL A 101 -0.07 -5.92 -26.81
N GLN A 102 0.15 -6.34 -28.06
CA GLN A 102 0.39 -7.74 -28.40
C GLN A 102 1.58 -8.31 -27.63
N LEU A 103 2.72 -7.61 -27.63
CA LEU A 103 3.92 -8.02 -26.91
C LEU A 103 3.67 -8.19 -25.40
N LYS A 104 2.84 -7.34 -24.79
CA LYS A 104 2.46 -7.47 -23.38
C LYS A 104 1.56 -8.67 -23.13
N LEU A 105 0.57 -8.89 -23.99
CA LEU A 105 -0.31 -10.06 -23.89
C LEU A 105 0.47 -11.36 -24.04
N ASP A 106 1.36 -11.46 -25.03
CA ASP A 106 2.20 -12.64 -25.26
C ASP A 106 3.07 -12.95 -24.03
N LYS A 107 3.60 -11.92 -23.37
CA LYS A 107 4.36 -12.07 -22.13
C LYS A 107 3.49 -12.63 -20.99
N GLU A 108 2.29 -12.11 -20.79
CA GLU A 108 1.39 -12.57 -19.73
C GLU A 108 0.82 -13.98 -20.02
N LEU A 109 0.59 -14.31 -21.29
CA LEU A 109 0.21 -15.66 -21.76
C LEU A 109 1.31 -16.67 -21.47
N LYS A 110 2.55 -16.36 -21.86
CA LYS A 110 3.71 -17.21 -21.61
C LYS A 110 3.95 -17.42 -20.11
N ALA A 111 3.66 -16.41 -19.29
CA ALA A 111 3.73 -16.49 -17.83
C ALA A 111 2.55 -17.23 -17.18
N GLY A 112 1.54 -17.64 -17.95
CA GLY A 112 0.36 -18.36 -17.44
C GLY A 112 -0.58 -17.51 -16.57
N ARG A 113 -0.51 -16.18 -16.70
CA ARG A 113 -1.26 -15.22 -15.85
C ARG A 113 -2.59 -14.78 -16.47
N ILE A 114 -2.70 -14.88 -17.79
CA ILE A 114 -3.94 -14.68 -18.55
C ILE A 114 -4.25 -15.93 -19.37
N ALA A 115 -5.49 -16.07 -19.81
CA ALA A 115 -5.94 -17.13 -20.71
C ALA A 115 -6.51 -16.54 -22.00
N GLY A 116 -6.40 -17.29 -23.09
CA GLY A 116 -6.74 -16.88 -24.45
C GLY A 116 -5.55 -17.09 -25.40
N PRO A 117 -5.59 -16.57 -26.64
CA PRO A 117 -6.80 -16.08 -27.31
C PRO A 117 -7.86 -17.18 -27.45
N PHE A 118 -9.13 -16.84 -27.24
CA PHE A 118 -10.26 -17.70 -27.60
C PHE A 118 -11.01 -17.09 -28.79
N ASP A 119 -11.43 -17.94 -29.72
CA ASP A 119 -12.27 -17.54 -30.87
C ASP A 119 -13.70 -17.23 -30.44
N GLU A 120 -14.17 -17.89 -29.39
CA GLU A 120 -15.52 -17.76 -28.85
C GLU A 120 -15.48 -17.31 -27.38
N LYS A 121 -16.63 -16.80 -26.92
CA LYS A 121 -16.82 -16.36 -25.54
C LYS A 121 -16.51 -17.51 -24.56
N PRO A 122 -15.58 -17.34 -23.60
CA PRO A 122 -15.17 -18.45 -22.73
C PRO A 122 -16.21 -18.79 -21.64
N PHE A 123 -17.07 -17.84 -21.27
CA PHE A 123 -18.12 -17.97 -20.25
C PHE A 123 -19.42 -17.31 -20.72
N GLU A 124 -20.58 -17.84 -20.32
CA GLU A 124 -21.89 -17.28 -20.71
C GLU A 124 -22.08 -15.84 -20.24
N ASN A 125 -21.60 -15.50 -19.04
CA ASN A 125 -21.67 -14.17 -18.44
C ASN A 125 -20.33 -13.40 -18.51
N PHE A 126 -19.51 -13.63 -19.53
CA PHE A 126 -18.24 -12.92 -19.69
C PHE A 126 -18.40 -11.41 -19.89
N HIS A 127 -17.60 -10.64 -19.18
CA HIS A 127 -17.52 -9.18 -19.21
C HIS A 127 -16.14 -8.75 -19.73
N ALA A 128 -16.12 -7.79 -20.66
CA ALA A 128 -14.91 -7.28 -21.30
C ALA A 128 -14.69 -5.80 -20.96
N SER A 129 -13.72 -5.56 -20.08
CA SER A 129 -13.23 -4.20 -19.80
C SER A 129 -12.15 -3.78 -20.81
N PRO A 130 -11.96 -2.48 -21.05
CA PRO A 130 -11.14 -2.04 -22.15
C PRO A 130 -9.66 -2.07 -21.81
N LEU A 131 -8.85 -2.37 -22.83
CA LEU A 131 -7.41 -2.24 -22.76
C LEU A 131 -6.96 -0.82 -23.10
N GLY A 132 -5.87 -0.40 -22.46
CA GLY A 132 -5.17 0.85 -22.71
C GLY A 132 -3.67 0.68 -22.59
N VAL A 133 -2.93 1.67 -23.08
CA VAL A 133 -1.48 1.74 -22.88
C VAL A 133 -1.10 3.11 -22.34
N VAL A 134 -0.14 3.14 -21.41
CA VAL A 134 0.50 4.37 -20.91
C VAL A 134 2.02 4.21 -20.90
N GLU A 135 2.73 5.26 -21.32
CA GLU A 135 4.18 5.30 -21.26
C GLU A 135 4.66 5.48 -19.82
N LYS A 136 5.73 4.76 -19.45
CA LYS A 136 6.41 4.94 -18.16
C LYS A 136 7.33 6.16 -18.23
N LYS A 137 7.93 6.51 -17.08
CA LYS A 137 8.94 7.58 -16.99
C LYS A 137 10.18 7.33 -17.87
N VAL A 138 10.51 6.07 -18.11
CA VAL A 138 11.58 5.68 -19.03
C VAL A 138 10.97 5.63 -20.43
N ALA A 139 11.38 6.57 -21.29
CA ALA A 139 10.87 6.71 -22.64
C ALA A 139 10.96 5.39 -23.41
N GLY A 140 9.92 5.08 -24.19
CA GLY A 140 9.82 3.83 -24.96
C GLY A 140 9.44 2.59 -24.14
N THR A 141 9.18 2.72 -22.83
CA THR A 141 8.66 1.61 -22.01
C THR A 141 7.21 1.85 -21.63
N TYR A 142 6.37 0.85 -21.80
CA TYR A 142 4.92 0.98 -21.65
C TYR A 142 4.32 0.05 -20.59
N ARG A 143 3.20 0.48 -20.00
CA ARG A 143 2.32 -0.31 -19.13
C ARG A 143 1.00 -0.57 -19.85
N LEU A 144 0.57 -1.83 -19.85
CA LEU A 144 -0.77 -2.21 -20.26
C LEU A 144 -1.73 -1.84 -19.12
N ILE A 145 -2.89 -1.30 -19.48
CA ILE A 145 -3.99 -0.96 -18.58
C ILE A 145 -5.15 -1.90 -18.90
N HIS A 146 -5.67 -2.56 -17.89
CA HIS A 146 -6.98 -3.22 -17.94
C HIS A 146 -7.96 -2.37 -17.14
N HIS A 147 -8.83 -1.64 -17.82
CA HIS A 147 -9.54 -0.52 -17.21
C HIS A 147 -10.83 -0.97 -16.52
N LEU A 148 -10.69 -1.58 -15.35
CA LEU A 148 -11.79 -2.15 -14.57
C LEU A 148 -12.71 -1.11 -13.87
N SER A 149 -12.33 0.17 -13.93
CA SER A 149 -13.14 1.34 -13.53
C SER A 149 -13.93 1.98 -14.69
N TYR A 150 -14.08 1.30 -15.84
CA TYR A 150 -14.81 1.84 -16.99
C TYR A 150 -15.97 0.93 -17.45
N PRO A 151 -17.12 1.51 -17.87
CA PRO A 151 -17.49 2.92 -17.70
C PRO A 151 -17.90 3.20 -16.25
N GLU A 152 -17.74 4.45 -15.80
CA GLU A 152 -18.13 4.86 -14.45
C GLU A 152 -19.63 4.62 -14.22
N GLY A 153 -19.97 3.94 -13.12
CA GLY A 153 -21.32 3.53 -12.74
C GLY A 153 -21.74 2.13 -13.21
N GLU A 154 -21.03 1.54 -14.18
CA GLU A 154 -21.31 0.18 -14.70
C GLU A 154 -20.03 -0.65 -14.83
N SER A 155 -18.99 -0.34 -14.06
CA SER A 155 -17.70 -1.02 -14.14
C SER A 155 -17.59 -2.21 -13.17
N VAL A 156 -16.60 -3.08 -13.38
CA VAL A 156 -16.29 -4.16 -12.43
C VAL A 156 -15.97 -3.58 -11.04
N ASN A 157 -15.17 -2.53 -10.96
CA ASN A 157 -14.85 -1.87 -9.69
C ASN A 157 -16.07 -1.22 -9.01
N ASP A 158 -17.07 -0.75 -9.75
CA ASP A 158 -18.30 -0.16 -9.17
C ASP A 158 -19.16 -1.21 -8.45
N SER A 159 -18.99 -2.49 -8.82
CA SER A 159 -19.67 -3.63 -8.20
C SER A 159 -18.95 -4.21 -6.96
N ILE A 160 -17.85 -3.59 -6.53
CA ILE A 160 -17.10 -4.01 -5.34
C ILE A 160 -17.33 -2.97 -4.25
N ARG A 161 -17.83 -3.41 -3.10
CA ARG A 161 -18.07 -2.50 -1.98
C ARG A 161 -16.76 -1.94 -1.42
N ASN A 162 -16.81 -0.69 -0.94
CA ASN A 162 -15.64 0.05 -0.48
C ASN A 162 -14.92 -0.59 0.73
N ASP A 163 -15.63 -1.35 1.56
CA ASP A 163 -15.08 -2.09 2.70
C ASP A 163 -14.06 -3.15 2.27
N PHE A 164 -14.23 -3.74 1.09
CA PHE A 164 -13.26 -4.69 0.51
C PHE A 164 -12.07 -4.00 -0.18
N CYS A 165 -12.16 -2.68 -0.43
CA CYS A 165 -11.13 -1.92 -1.14
C CYS A 165 -10.24 -1.11 -0.19
N THR A 166 -10.69 -0.86 1.04
CA THR A 166 -10.04 0.10 1.94
C THR A 166 -8.83 -0.51 2.65
N VAL A 167 -7.65 0.08 2.39
CA VAL A 167 -6.38 -0.27 3.02
C VAL A 167 -5.81 0.94 3.76
N GLN A 168 -5.31 0.72 4.97
CA GLN A 168 -4.49 1.69 5.68
C GLN A 168 -3.03 1.30 5.50
N TYR A 169 -2.29 2.11 4.75
CA TYR A 169 -0.87 1.86 4.48
C TYR A 169 0.01 2.44 5.57
N SER A 170 1.15 1.78 5.81
CA SER A 170 2.26 2.40 6.52
C SER A 170 2.72 3.67 5.79
N THR A 171 3.13 4.67 6.56
CA THR A 171 3.59 5.95 6.05
C THR A 171 5.10 6.11 6.22
N ILE A 172 5.67 7.14 5.59
CA ILE A 172 7.05 7.55 5.86
C ILE A 172 7.27 7.82 7.36
N GLN A 173 6.26 8.33 8.06
CA GLN A 173 6.34 8.59 9.50
C GLN A 173 6.52 7.30 10.30
N ASN A 174 5.93 6.18 9.89
CA ASN A 174 6.17 4.87 10.51
C ASN A 174 7.64 4.46 10.35
N ALA A 175 8.22 4.59 9.15
CA ALA A 175 9.64 4.32 8.91
C ALA A 175 10.56 5.22 9.76
N ILE A 176 10.24 6.51 9.85
CA ILE A 176 10.97 7.47 10.70
C ILE A 176 10.91 7.04 12.17
N GLN A 177 9.74 6.61 12.65
CA GLN A 177 9.56 6.17 14.03
C GLN A 177 10.41 4.94 14.35
N VAL A 178 10.45 3.95 13.46
CA VAL A 178 11.29 2.75 13.61
C VAL A 178 12.78 3.12 13.62
N ILE A 179 13.22 4.02 12.73
CA ILE A 179 14.60 4.53 12.71
C ILE A 179 14.95 5.24 14.02
N LYS A 180 14.04 6.09 14.53
CA LYS A 180 14.22 6.78 15.83
C LYS A 180 14.36 5.80 17.00
N GLN A 181 13.56 4.74 17.02
CA GLN A 181 13.61 3.72 18.08
C GLN A 181 14.92 2.92 18.06
N LEU A 182 15.43 2.60 16.87
CA LEU A 182 16.70 1.86 16.72
C LEU A 182 17.92 2.77 16.88
N GLY A 183 17.76 4.06 16.62
CA GLY A 183 18.73 5.10 16.85
C GLY A 183 19.54 5.50 15.61
N ARG A 184 20.39 6.51 15.82
CA ARG A 184 21.34 7.00 14.83
C ARG A 184 22.27 5.88 14.35
N HIS A 185 22.67 5.92 13.08
CA HIS A 185 23.51 4.92 12.42
C HIS A 185 22.84 3.56 12.18
N SER A 186 21.52 3.46 12.37
CA SER A 186 20.75 2.27 11.99
C SER A 186 20.90 1.97 10.50
N GLN A 187 20.94 0.69 10.17
CA GLN A 187 21.14 0.19 8.82
C GLN A 187 19.80 -0.17 8.20
N LEU A 188 19.59 0.38 7.01
CA LEU A 188 18.39 0.22 6.21
C LEU A 188 18.68 -0.80 5.09
N ALA A 189 17.72 -1.67 4.84
CA ALA A 189 17.69 -2.50 3.63
C ALA A 189 16.30 -2.50 3.03
N LYS A 190 16.21 -2.57 1.71
CA LYS A 190 14.96 -2.61 0.97
C LYS A 190 14.83 -3.94 0.23
N ALA A 191 13.63 -4.51 0.20
CA ALA A 191 13.23 -5.56 -0.72
C ALA A 191 11.94 -5.16 -1.45
N ASP A 192 11.80 -5.55 -2.72
CA ASP A 192 10.63 -5.29 -3.56
C ASP A 192 10.16 -6.62 -4.17
N ILE A 193 8.87 -6.91 -4.11
CA ILE A 193 8.30 -8.14 -4.71
C ILE A 193 8.13 -7.95 -6.22
N GLU A 194 8.75 -8.83 -7.01
CA GLU A 194 8.67 -8.75 -8.47
C GLU A 194 7.26 -9.12 -8.96
N ALA A 195 6.74 -8.31 -9.88
CA ALA A 195 5.42 -8.54 -10.49
C ALA A 195 4.33 -8.75 -9.42
N ALA A 196 4.33 -7.87 -8.42
CA ALA A 196 3.28 -7.77 -7.41
C ALA A 196 1.86 -7.86 -8.03
N TYR A 197 0.91 -8.39 -7.25
CA TYR A 197 -0.41 -8.87 -7.68
C TYR A 197 -0.38 -10.07 -8.63
N ARG A 198 0.50 -10.10 -9.64
CA ARG A 198 0.52 -11.19 -10.64
C ARG A 198 0.95 -12.54 -10.10
N ILE A 199 1.50 -12.60 -8.88
CA ILE A 199 1.79 -13.85 -8.17
C ILE A 199 0.56 -14.43 -7.45
N VAL A 200 -0.52 -13.65 -7.33
CA VAL A 200 -1.75 -14.04 -6.62
C VAL A 200 -2.74 -14.63 -7.63
N PRO A 201 -3.03 -15.94 -7.59
CA PRO A 201 -4.01 -16.56 -8.47
C PRO A 201 -5.44 -16.16 -8.05
N LEU A 202 -6.35 -16.05 -9.00
CA LEU A 202 -7.76 -15.78 -8.73
C LEU A 202 -8.58 -17.05 -8.77
N HIS A 203 -9.66 -17.08 -7.98
CA HIS A 203 -10.60 -18.18 -7.99
C HIS A 203 -11.31 -18.25 -9.35
N PRO A 204 -11.45 -19.45 -9.97
CA PRO A 204 -12.04 -19.57 -11.31
C PRO A 204 -13.45 -19.01 -11.43
N SER A 205 -14.22 -18.97 -10.33
CA SER A 205 -15.55 -18.37 -10.32
C SER A 205 -15.55 -16.89 -10.67
N ASN A 206 -14.44 -16.16 -10.58
CA ASN A 206 -14.40 -14.72 -10.86
C ASN A 206 -13.81 -14.38 -12.24
N PHE A 207 -13.29 -15.35 -13.01
CA PHE A 207 -12.63 -15.09 -14.30
C PHE A 207 -13.51 -14.37 -15.31
N HIS A 208 -14.82 -14.64 -15.30
CA HIS A 208 -15.77 -14.03 -16.22
C HIS A 208 -15.91 -12.51 -16.04
N PHE A 209 -15.58 -11.96 -14.87
CA PHE A 209 -15.57 -10.51 -14.63
C PHE A 209 -14.32 -9.80 -15.14
N LEU A 210 -13.23 -10.55 -15.38
CA LEU A 210 -11.91 -10.00 -15.68
C LEU A 210 -11.51 -10.24 -17.12
N GLY A 211 -12.49 -10.20 -18.02
CA GLY A 211 -12.28 -10.36 -19.44
C GLY A 211 -11.81 -9.09 -20.12
N PHE A 212 -11.21 -9.27 -21.30
CA PHE A 212 -10.97 -8.21 -22.28
C PHE A 212 -10.93 -8.81 -23.68
N ILE A 213 -11.13 -7.97 -24.70
CA ILE A 213 -11.14 -8.37 -26.11
C ILE A 213 -10.01 -7.65 -26.84
N TRP A 214 -9.21 -8.41 -27.57
CA TRP A 214 -8.12 -7.87 -28.39
C TRP A 214 -8.08 -8.58 -29.74
N LYS A 215 -8.06 -7.80 -30.84
CA LYS A 215 -8.10 -8.32 -32.23
C LYS A 215 -9.16 -9.42 -32.42
N GLU A 216 -10.39 -9.14 -31.98
CA GLU A 216 -11.55 -10.06 -32.07
C GLU A 216 -11.38 -11.39 -31.33
N LYS A 217 -10.38 -11.52 -30.46
CA LYS A 217 -10.18 -12.68 -29.59
C LYS A 217 -10.50 -12.32 -28.15
N TYR A 218 -11.05 -13.30 -27.42
CA TYR A 218 -11.39 -13.18 -26.02
C TYR A 218 -10.22 -13.62 -25.13
N TYR A 219 -10.03 -12.89 -24.04
CA TYR A 219 -9.02 -13.16 -23.03
C TYR A 219 -9.59 -12.89 -21.64
N TYR A 220 -9.00 -13.48 -20.61
CA TYR A 220 -9.29 -13.11 -19.22
C TYR A 220 -8.06 -13.24 -18.32
N ASP A 221 -8.02 -12.44 -17.26
CA ASP A 221 -7.01 -12.56 -16.22
C ASP A 221 -7.29 -13.76 -15.30
N ARG A 222 -6.23 -14.52 -15.00
CA ARG A 222 -6.25 -15.64 -14.04
C ARG A 222 -5.52 -15.33 -12.74
N CYS A 223 -4.75 -14.24 -12.72
CA CYS A 223 -4.07 -13.71 -11.56
C CYS A 223 -4.55 -12.28 -11.32
N LEU A 224 -4.42 -11.80 -10.09
CA LEU A 224 -4.90 -10.50 -9.65
C LEU A 224 -4.37 -9.36 -10.57
N PRO A 225 -5.25 -8.66 -11.31
CA PRO A 225 -4.83 -7.65 -12.28
C PRO A 225 -4.57 -6.30 -11.61
N MET A 226 -3.66 -5.53 -12.20
CA MET A 226 -3.53 -4.12 -11.86
C MET A 226 -4.77 -3.36 -12.35
N GLY A 227 -5.40 -2.60 -11.46
CA GLY A 227 -6.58 -1.79 -11.77
C GLY A 227 -7.87 -2.29 -11.15
N LEU A 228 -7.90 -3.50 -10.55
CA LEU A 228 -9.02 -3.97 -9.75
C LEU A 228 -8.96 -3.32 -8.35
N SER A 229 -10.08 -2.81 -7.85
CA SER A 229 -10.15 -2.05 -6.60
C SER A 229 -9.82 -2.90 -5.36
N GLU A 230 -10.18 -4.17 -5.35
CA GLU A 230 -9.90 -5.12 -4.27
C GLU A 230 -8.44 -5.61 -4.23
N SER A 231 -7.68 -5.45 -5.32
CA SER A 231 -6.32 -6.01 -5.43
C SER A 231 -5.38 -5.56 -4.32
N CYS A 232 -5.47 -4.29 -3.95
CA CYS A 232 -4.64 -3.73 -2.90
C CYS A 232 -4.90 -4.41 -1.56
N LYS A 233 -6.17 -4.61 -1.18
CA LYS A 233 -6.54 -5.19 0.11
C LYS A 233 -6.11 -6.64 0.23
N LEU A 234 -6.33 -7.41 -0.83
CA LEU A 234 -5.94 -8.81 -0.88
C LEU A 234 -4.43 -8.96 -0.77
N PHE A 235 -3.67 -8.19 -1.56
CA PHE A 235 -2.20 -8.25 -1.51
C PHE A 235 -1.65 -7.75 -0.18
N GLU A 236 -2.27 -6.74 0.44
CA GLU A 236 -1.87 -6.26 1.76
C GLU A 236 -1.90 -7.38 2.80
N ARG A 237 -2.89 -8.28 2.79
CA ARG A 237 -2.93 -9.44 3.71
C ARG A 237 -1.70 -10.33 3.56
N ILE A 238 -1.25 -10.54 2.32
CA ILE A 238 -0.03 -11.31 2.02
C ILE A 238 1.21 -10.56 2.54
N SER A 239 1.27 -9.25 2.33
CA SER A 239 2.40 -8.43 2.79
C SER A 239 2.48 -8.34 4.32
N SER A 240 1.35 -8.19 5.01
CA SER A 240 1.29 -8.25 6.48
C SER A 240 1.73 -9.60 7.02
N ALA A 241 1.37 -10.70 6.34
CA ALA A 241 1.83 -12.03 6.71
C ALA A 241 3.37 -12.17 6.55
N LEU A 242 3.95 -11.61 5.49
CA LEU A 242 5.40 -11.57 5.28
C LEU A 242 6.13 -10.70 6.32
N GLU A 243 5.57 -9.53 6.65
CA GLU A 243 6.07 -8.67 7.73
C GLU A 243 6.07 -9.44 9.05
N TRP A 244 4.98 -10.13 9.37
CA TRP A 244 4.89 -10.94 10.58
C TRP A 244 5.97 -12.02 10.64
N ILE A 245 6.23 -12.73 9.53
CA ILE A 245 7.33 -13.72 9.48
C ILE A 245 8.67 -13.02 9.70
N ALA A 246 8.91 -11.87 9.06
CA ALA A 246 10.16 -11.14 9.19
C ALA A 246 10.45 -10.76 10.65
N VAL A 247 9.44 -10.22 11.36
CA VAL A 247 9.57 -9.83 12.77
C VAL A 247 9.69 -11.06 13.67
N ASN A 248 8.75 -12.01 13.57
CA ASN A 248 8.58 -13.07 14.58
C ASN A 248 9.45 -14.31 14.33
N LYS A 249 9.87 -14.57 13.09
CA LYS A 249 10.64 -15.77 12.72
C LYS A 249 12.06 -15.44 12.28
N LEU A 250 12.26 -14.34 11.56
CA LEU A 250 13.59 -13.98 11.05
C LEU A 250 14.39 -13.12 12.03
N GLY A 251 13.71 -12.54 13.02
CA GLY A 251 14.30 -11.71 14.07
C GLY A 251 14.62 -10.30 13.59
N ALA A 252 13.82 -9.76 12.67
CA ALA A 252 13.97 -8.38 12.21
C ALA A 252 13.67 -7.40 13.36
N SER A 253 14.58 -6.47 13.62
CA SER A 253 14.40 -5.47 14.69
C SER A 253 13.32 -4.44 14.38
N GLY A 254 13.11 -4.14 13.09
CA GLY A 254 12.09 -3.22 12.61
C GLY A 254 11.80 -3.47 11.14
N VAL A 255 10.53 -3.54 10.79
CA VAL A 255 10.06 -3.69 9.42
C VAL A 255 8.97 -2.67 9.18
N VAL A 256 8.97 -2.07 7.99
CA VAL A 256 7.87 -1.25 7.49
C VAL A 256 7.63 -1.65 6.05
N HIS A 257 6.41 -2.07 5.73
CA HIS A 257 6.02 -2.36 4.35
C HIS A 257 4.90 -1.45 3.88
N VAL A 258 4.83 -1.27 2.56
CA VAL A 258 3.68 -0.73 1.85
C VAL A 258 3.49 -1.58 0.61
N LEU A 259 2.44 -2.41 0.60
CA LEU A 259 2.21 -3.37 -0.48
C LEU A 259 3.47 -4.22 -0.75
N ASP A 260 4.09 -4.08 -1.91
CA ASP A 260 5.24 -4.85 -2.37
C ASP A 260 6.61 -4.31 -1.92
N ASP A 261 6.65 -3.11 -1.35
CA ASP A 261 7.87 -2.44 -0.88
C ASP A 261 8.11 -2.72 0.61
N PHE A 262 9.20 -3.41 0.95
CA PHE A 262 9.62 -3.70 2.33
C PHE A 262 10.88 -2.91 2.70
N LEU A 263 10.87 -2.29 3.88
CA LEU A 263 12.01 -1.63 4.50
C LEU A 263 12.35 -2.33 5.81
N PHE A 264 13.56 -2.87 5.89
CA PHE A 264 14.15 -3.43 7.10
C PHE A 264 15.05 -2.39 7.76
N VAL A 265 14.92 -2.24 9.07
CA VAL A 265 15.73 -1.32 9.87
C VAL A 265 16.40 -2.12 10.99
N GLU A 266 17.72 -2.03 11.07
CA GLU A 266 18.54 -2.79 12.01
C GLU A 266 19.59 -1.91 12.68
N ARG A 267 20.14 -2.34 13.82
CA ARG A 267 21.18 -1.55 14.53
C ARG A 267 22.57 -1.63 13.89
N THR A 268 22.88 -2.72 13.19
CA THR A 268 24.22 -2.99 12.67
C THR A 268 24.18 -3.53 11.25
N VAL A 269 25.30 -3.37 10.53
CA VAL A 269 25.44 -3.84 9.14
C VAL A 269 25.27 -5.36 9.06
N ASN A 270 25.83 -6.06 10.05
CA ASN A 270 25.74 -7.52 10.15
C ASN A 270 24.31 -7.99 10.37
N ASN A 271 23.55 -7.35 11.27
CA ASN A 271 22.14 -7.70 11.50
C ASN A 271 21.31 -7.41 10.25
N CYS A 272 21.49 -6.24 9.62
CA CYS A 272 20.79 -5.86 8.40
C CYS A 272 21.03 -6.84 7.26
N THR A 273 22.29 -7.22 7.03
CA THR A 273 22.66 -8.23 6.03
C THR A 273 22.03 -9.57 6.33
N ARG A 274 22.07 -10.02 7.59
CA ARG A 274 21.50 -11.30 8.02
C ARG A 274 19.97 -11.32 7.86
N THR A 275 19.28 -10.27 8.30
CA THR A 275 17.82 -10.14 8.18
C THR A 275 17.41 -10.14 6.71
N ARG A 276 18.08 -9.36 5.85
CA ARG A 276 17.84 -9.35 4.40
C ARG A 276 18.05 -10.74 3.78
N GLN A 277 19.18 -11.40 4.06
CA GLN A 277 19.48 -12.73 3.52
C GLN A 277 18.47 -13.78 3.99
N ARG A 278 18.06 -13.74 5.26
CA ARG A 278 17.02 -14.64 5.78
C ARG A 278 15.69 -14.42 5.08
N PHE A 279 15.32 -13.17 4.82
CA PHE A 279 14.10 -12.83 4.10
C PHE A 279 14.16 -13.30 2.64
N GLU A 280 15.29 -13.08 1.96
CA GLU A 280 15.52 -13.60 0.61
C GLU A 280 15.45 -15.13 0.54
N CYS A 281 16.06 -15.83 1.51
CA CYS A 281 15.98 -17.28 1.62
C CYS A 281 14.55 -17.77 1.86
N LEU A 282 13.78 -17.09 2.72
CA LEU A 282 12.37 -17.37 2.94
C LEU A 282 11.56 -17.19 1.64
N CYS A 283 11.68 -16.04 1.00
CA CYS A 283 10.98 -15.74 -0.25
C CYS A 283 11.33 -16.77 -1.33
N LYS A 284 12.61 -17.15 -1.47
CA LYS A 284 13.05 -18.20 -2.39
C LYS A 284 12.48 -19.58 -2.03
N ALA A 285 12.43 -19.93 -0.76
CA ALA A 285 11.89 -21.21 -0.30
C ALA A 285 10.39 -21.32 -0.55
N VAL A 286 9.65 -20.25 -0.28
CA VAL A 286 8.20 -20.12 -0.49
C VAL A 286 7.86 -19.91 -1.97
N GLY A 287 8.77 -19.37 -2.78
CA GLY A 287 8.53 -19.09 -4.19
C GLY A 287 7.97 -17.69 -4.47
N ILE A 288 8.17 -16.74 -3.55
CA ILE A 288 7.84 -15.32 -3.77
C ILE A 288 9.04 -14.65 -4.46
N PRO A 289 8.90 -14.15 -5.70
CA PRO A 289 10.01 -13.53 -6.42
C PRO A 289 10.28 -12.13 -5.88
N LEU A 290 11.56 -11.81 -5.66
CA LEU A 290 12.02 -10.47 -5.31
C LEU A 290 12.73 -9.85 -6.51
N ALA A 291 12.58 -8.54 -6.69
CA ALA A 291 13.23 -7.77 -7.76
C ALA A 291 14.67 -7.42 -7.35
N PRO A 292 15.71 -8.16 -7.80
CA PRO A 292 17.06 -8.01 -7.28
C PRO A 292 17.67 -6.64 -7.57
N GLU A 293 17.26 -6.01 -8.67
CA GLU A 293 17.71 -4.68 -9.08
C GLU A 293 17.16 -3.54 -8.21
N LYS A 294 16.10 -3.80 -7.44
CA LYS A 294 15.49 -2.85 -6.50
C LYS A 294 15.79 -3.17 -5.05
N THR A 295 16.23 -4.40 -4.77
CA THR A 295 16.71 -4.81 -3.47
C THR A 295 18.05 -4.13 -3.20
N CYS A 296 18.15 -3.38 -2.10
CA CYS A 296 19.35 -2.61 -1.78
C CYS A 296 19.62 -2.54 -0.28
N GLY A 297 20.81 -2.06 0.09
CA GLY A 297 21.31 -2.05 1.47
C GLY A 297 22.13 -3.31 1.82
N PRO A 298 22.76 -3.36 2.99
CA PRO A 298 22.65 -2.41 4.11
C PRO A 298 23.23 -1.02 3.77
N SER A 299 22.53 0.04 4.16
CA SER A 299 22.97 1.43 4.00
C SER A 299 22.33 2.30 5.07
N THR A 300 22.99 3.38 5.50
CA THR A 300 22.39 4.40 6.36
C THR A 300 21.50 5.37 5.59
N ASN A 301 21.51 5.29 4.26
CA ASN A 301 20.82 6.19 3.35
C ASN A 301 20.10 5.39 2.25
N ILE A 302 18.77 5.38 2.26
CA ILE A 302 17.92 4.64 1.32
C ILE A 302 16.72 5.47 0.89
N GLN A 303 16.31 5.35 -0.37
CA GLN A 303 15.04 5.88 -0.86
C GLN A 303 13.91 4.87 -0.64
N PHE A 304 12.89 5.26 0.13
CA PHE A 304 11.69 4.47 0.42
C PHE A 304 10.44 5.32 0.18
N LEU A 305 9.42 4.77 -0.50
CA LEU A 305 8.21 5.50 -0.97
C LEU A 305 8.53 6.83 -1.68
N GLY A 306 9.70 6.88 -2.30
CA GLY A 306 10.20 8.05 -3.00
C GLY A 306 10.60 9.24 -2.11
N ILE A 307 10.90 9.00 -0.84
CA ILE A 307 11.59 9.89 0.10
C ILE A 307 12.93 9.26 0.47
N THR A 308 13.98 10.05 0.57
CA THR A 308 15.28 9.58 1.05
C THR A 308 15.29 9.61 2.58
N LEU A 309 15.57 8.47 3.21
CA LEU A 309 15.74 8.32 4.65
C LEU A 309 17.23 8.21 4.95
N ASP A 310 17.72 9.01 5.89
CA ASP A 310 19.13 9.08 6.28
C ASP A 310 19.27 8.94 7.80
N SER A 311 19.76 7.79 8.26
CA SER A 311 19.92 7.47 9.67
C SER A 311 21.20 8.04 10.29
N ASP A 312 22.16 8.49 9.48
CA ASP A 312 23.38 9.15 9.97
C ASP A 312 23.11 10.62 10.29
N LEU A 313 22.36 11.30 9.43
CA LEU A 313 21.91 12.66 9.63
C LEU A 313 20.61 12.74 10.45
N MET A 314 19.92 11.61 10.62
CA MET A 314 18.60 11.53 11.27
C MET A 314 17.61 12.48 10.60
N GLU A 315 17.49 12.37 9.28
CA GLU A 315 16.61 13.19 8.46
C GLU A 315 15.90 12.38 7.36
N ALA A 316 14.76 12.89 6.92
CA ALA A 316 14.08 12.47 5.69
C ALA A 316 14.08 13.64 4.71
N ARG A 317 14.41 13.39 3.46
CA ARG A 317 14.53 14.43 2.43
C ARG A 317 13.94 14.07 1.08
N LEU A 318 13.55 15.09 0.31
CA LEU A 318 13.19 14.89 -1.08
C LEU A 318 14.42 14.46 -1.91
N PRO A 319 14.28 13.44 -2.76
CA PRO A 319 15.26 13.12 -3.80
C PRO A 319 15.46 14.30 -4.76
N ALA A 320 16.68 14.44 -5.29
CA ALA A 320 17.06 15.57 -6.16
C ALA A 320 16.16 15.71 -7.40
N ASP A 321 15.76 14.60 -8.04
CA ASP A 321 14.88 14.63 -9.22
C ASP A 321 13.48 15.16 -8.89
N LYS A 322 12.97 14.86 -7.69
CA LYS A 322 11.67 15.35 -7.22
C LYS A 322 11.73 16.80 -6.82
N LEU A 323 12.82 17.20 -6.16
CA LEU A 323 13.06 18.58 -5.79
C LEU A 323 13.17 19.47 -7.06
N SER A 324 13.92 19.03 -8.07
CA SER A 324 14.03 19.72 -9.36
C SER A 324 12.66 19.88 -10.03
N LYS A 325 11.78 18.88 -9.97
CA LYS A 325 10.41 19.02 -10.50
C LYS A 325 9.58 20.07 -9.75
N CYS A 326 9.73 20.18 -8.43
CA CYS A 326 9.10 21.24 -7.66
C CYS A 326 9.61 22.61 -8.13
N TRP A 327 10.93 22.75 -8.27
CA TRP A 327 11.58 23.95 -8.79
C TRP A 327 11.03 24.36 -10.16
N ASP A 328 11.07 23.45 -11.13
CA ASP A 328 10.60 23.70 -12.50
C ASP A 328 9.15 24.17 -12.55
N LEU A 329 8.27 23.58 -11.74
CA LEU A 329 6.86 23.97 -11.68
C LEU A 329 6.68 25.36 -11.04
N LEU A 330 7.37 25.63 -9.94
CA LEU A 330 7.28 26.91 -9.24
C LEU A 330 7.87 28.04 -10.11
N ASP A 331 8.99 27.82 -10.79
CA ASP A 331 9.62 28.77 -11.70
C ASP A 331 8.75 29.07 -12.92
N ARG A 332 8.15 28.03 -13.50
CA ARG A 332 7.26 28.18 -14.66
C ARG A 332 6.06 29.08 -14.37
N TYR A 333 5.54 29.05 -13.15
CA TYR A 333 4.31 29.76 -12.79
C TYR A 333 4.48 30.97 -11.89
N SER A 334 5.67 31.25 -11.34
CA SER A 334 5.88 32.40 -10.44
C SER A 334 5.55 33.74 -11.10
N ASN A 335 5.84 33.89 -12.39
CA ASN A 335 5.65 35.13 -13.15
C ASN A 335 4.36 35.13 -13.99
N LYS A 336 3.56 34.06 -13.93
CA LYS A 336 2.34 33.94 -14.73
C LYS A 336 1.14 34.53 -13.97
N LYS A 337 0.26 35.22 -14.71
CA LYS A 337 -1.01 35.73 -14.15
C LYS A 337 -2.14 34.70 -14.18
N LYS A 338 -2.01 33.68 -15.04
CA LYS A 338 -2.99 32.61 -15.21
C LYS A 338 -2.30 31.26 -15.34
N ILE A 339 -2.97 30.21 -14.90
CA ILE A 339 -2.54 28.81 -14.96
C ILE A 339 -3.72 27.94 -15.37
N SER A 340 -3.51 26.85 -16.11
CA SER A 340 -4.62 25.93 -16.43
C SER A 340 -5.02 25.12 -15.18
N LEU A 341 -6.27 24.66 -15.09
CA LEU A 341 -6.70 23.78 -14.00
C LEU A 341 -5.80 22.54 -13.88
N ARG A 342 -5.50 21.88 -15.01
CA ARG A 342 -4.61 20.71 -15.06
C ARG A 342 -3.23 21.01 -14.48
N ASP A 343 -2.63 22.14 -14.87
CA ASP A 343 -1.30 22.51 -14.41
C ASP A 343 -1.29 22.89 -12.93
N LEU A 344 -2.34 23.60 -12.47
CA LEU A 344 -2.50 23.94 -11.05
C LEU A 344 -2.67 22.68 -10.19
N GLN A 345 -3.49 21.72 -10.63
CA GLN A 345 -3.65 20.43 -9.96
C GLN A 345 -2.33 19.63 -9.95
N SER A 346 -1.58 19.63 -11.06
CA SER A 346 -0.26 18.99 -11.12
C SER A 346 0.74 19.62 -10.15
N MET A 347 0.76 20.95 -10.05
CA MET A 347 1.60 21.68 -9.10
C MET A 347 1.19 21.38 -7.66
N ILE A 348 -0.11 21.48 -7.33
CA ILE A 348 -0.64 21.15 -6.01
C ILE A 348 -0.29 19.71 -5.63
N GLY A 349 -0.49 18.73 -6.52
CA GLY A 349 -0.17 17.33 -6.24
C GLY A 349 1.32 17.11 -5.96
N THR A 350 2.20 17.78 -6.72
CA THR A 350 3.65 17.70 -6.53
C THR A 350 4.08 18.31 -5.20
N LEU A 351 3.56 19.49 -4.85
CA LEU A 351 3.85 20.15 -3.58
C LEU A 351 3.21 19.42 -2.39
N GLN A 352 2.01 18.85 -2.54
CA GLN A 352 1.36 18.02 -1.55
C GLN A 352 2.22 16.79 -1.22
N PHE A 353 2.82 16.15 -2.21
CA PHE A 353 3.81 15.09 -1.96
C PHE A 353 5.00 15.62 -1.15
N ALA A 354 5.55 16.80 -1.50
CA ALA A 354 6.64 17.41 -0.75
C ALA A 354 6.31 17.66 0.73
N THR A 355 5.04 17.89 1.09
CA THR A 355 4.64 18.08 2.49
C THR A 355 4.89 16.88 3.40
N SER A 356 5.18 15.69 2.86
CA SER A 356 5.57 14.53 3.67
C SER A 356 6.88 14.74 4.44
N VAL A 357 7.75 15.63 3.93
CA VAL A 357 9.05 16.02 4.51
C VAL A 357 9.23 17.54 4.60
N VAL A 358 8.28 18.32 4.13
CA VAL A 358 8.24 19.79 4.26
C VAL A 358 6.97 20.15 5.03
N LEU A 359 6.95 19.82 6.32
CA LEU A 359 5.75 19.95 7.16
C LEU A 359 5.12 21.35 7.13
N PRO A 360 5.89 22.48 7.18
CA PRO A 360 5.31 23.82 7.10
C PRO A 360 4.65 24.14 5.76
N GLY A 361 5.03 23.44 4.67
CA GLY A 361 4.52 23.71 3.32
C GLY A 361 3.02 23.51 3.17
N ARG A 362 2.41 22.65 4.01
CA ARG A 362 0.99 22.26 3.90
C ARG A 362 0.03 23.44 4.06
N THR A 363 0.37 24.44 4.87
CA THR A 363 -0.48 25.62 5.10
C THR A 363 -0.63 26.47 3.84
N PHE A 364 0.40 26.51 2.99
CA PHE A 364 0.44 27.30 1.75
C PHE A 364 -0.23 26.59 0.56
N LEU A 365 -0.77 25.38 0.75
CA LEU A 365 -1.52 24.68 -0.30
C LEU A 365 -3.00 25.02 -0.32
N ARG A 366 -3.58 25.43 0.82
CA ARG A 366 -5.03 25.59 0.93
C ARG A 366 -5.58 26.58 -0.08
N ARG A 367 -4.98 27.76 -0.18
CA ARG A 367 -5.42 28.82 -1.10
C ARG A 367 -5.21 28.43 -2.58
N LEU A 368 -4.20 27.60 -2.88
CA LEU A 368 -4.04 27.04 -4.23
C LEU A 368 -5.15 26.03 -4.55
N ILE A 369 -5.52 25.19 -3.59
CA ILE A 369 -6.63 24.22 -3.71
C ILE A 369 -7.96 24.96 -3.88
N ASP A 370 -8.21 26.02 -3.12
CA ASP A 370 -9.45 26.80 -3.19
C ASP A 370 -9.69 27.36 -4.59
N LEU A 371 -8.63 27.71 -5.32
CA LEU A 371 -8.72 28.15 -6.72
C LEU A 371 -9.23 27.06 -7.69
N THR A 372 -9.18 25.78 -7.31
CA THR A 372 -9.65 24.66 -8.14
C THR A 372 -11.12 24.32 -7.90
N ILE A 373 -11.70 24.77 -6.78
CA ILE A 373 -13.05 24.41 -6.37
C ILE A 373 -14.08 24.91 -7.39
N GLY A 374 -14.99 24.02 -7.80
CA GLY A 374 -16.05 24.32 -8.76
C GLY A 374 -15.63 24.33 -10.23
N ILE A 375 -14.34 24.19 -10.55
CA ILE A 375 -13.84 24.20 -11.92
C ILE A 375 -13.65 22.77 -12.42
N ARG A 376 -14.39 22.37 -13.45
CA ARG A 376 -14.33 21.00 -14.01
C ARG A 376 -13.53 20.88 -15.31
N ARG A 377 -13.36 21.97 -16.06
CA ARG A 377 -12.71 21.94 -17.39
C ARG A 377 -11.19 21.95 -17.24
N ARG A 378 -10.53 20.85 -17.63
CA ARG A 378 -9.07 20.62 -17.50
C ARG A 378 -8.18 21.76 -18.00
N PHE A 379 -8.54 22.39 -19.11
CA PHE A 379 -7.75 23.47 -19.74
C PHE A 379 -8.27 24.88 -19.42
N TYR A 380 -9.20 25.01 -18.47
CA TYR A 380 -9.69 26.33 -18.05
C TYR A 380 -8.57 27.12 -17.38
N MET A 381 -8.40 28.39 -17.79
CA MET A 381 -7.35 29.27 -17.29
C MET A 381 -7.80 30.03 -16.04
N ILE A 382 -7.24 29.66 -14.91
CA ILE A 382 -7.49 30.22 -13.58
C ILE A 382 -6.56 31.41 -13.35
N ARG A 383 -7.09 32.53 -12.84
CA ARG A 383 -6.28 33.70 -12.48
C ARG A 383 -5.63 33.47 -11.11
N LEU A 384 -4.32 33.61 -11.06
CA LEU A 384 -3.58 33.60 -9.79
C LEU A 384 -3.78 34.94 -9.09
N ASN A 385 -4.44 34.94 -7.92
CA ASN A 385 -4.58 36.13 -7.08
C ASN A 385 -3.25 36.46 -6.37
N SER A 386 -3.19 37.61 -5.70
CA SER A 386 -1.97 38.04 -4.98
C SER A 386 -1.53 37.00 -3.94
N GLY A 387 -2.47 36.46 -3.15
CA GLY A 387 -2.20 35.45 -2.15
C GLY A 387 -1.63 34.15 -2.71
N ALA A 388 -2.17 33.65 -3.81
CA ALA A 388 -1.67 32.44 -4.47
C ALA A 388 -0.25 32.63 -5.03
N ARG A 389 0.07 33.83 -5.54
CA ARG A 389 1.45 34.16 -5.95
C ARG A 389 2.38 34.25 -4.75
N SER A 390 1.91 34.79 -3.62
CA SER A 390 2.67 34.79 -2.36
C SER A 390 2.93 33.36 -1.88
N ASP A 391 1.96 32.45 -1.96
CA ASP A 391 2.16 31.04 -1.60
C ASP A 391 3.21 30.37 -2.48
N ILE A 392 3.17 30.61 -3.80
CA ILE A 392 4.20 30.10 -4.73
C ILE A 392 5.58 30.63 -4.36
N ALA A 393 5.69 31.92 -4.01
CA ALA A 393 6.95 32.53 -3.58
C ALA A 393 7.46 31.95 -2.25
N ILE A 394 6.54 31.72 -1.29
CA ILE A 394 6.88 31.06 -0.02
C ILE A 394 7.36 29.63 -0.26
N TRP A 395 6.69 28.87 -1.14
CA TRP A 395 7.13 27.53 -1.50
C TRP A 395 8.54 27.50 -2.08
N LYS A 396 8.88 28.45 -2.97
CA LYS A 396 10.26 28.59 -3.44
C LYS A 396 11.22 28.82 -2.28
N ASN A 397 10.93 29.82 -1.43
CA ASN A 397 11.78 30.13 -0.30
C ASN A 397 11.96 28.95 0.67
N ILE A 398 10.90 28.18 0.93
CA ILE A 398 10.97 26.97 1.76
C ILE A 398 11.89 25.94 1.11
N LEU A 399 11.76 25.70 -0.20
CA LEU A 399 12.59 24.72 -0.89
C LEU A 399 14.05 25.16 -1.01
N GLU A 400 14.36 26.46 -1.02
CA GLU A 400 15.75 26.98 -1.00
C GLU A 400 16.40 26.74 0.35
N ASN A 401 15.67 27.06 1.43
CA ASN A 401 16.27 27.14 2.77
C ASN A 401 16.15 25.83 3.56
N TYR A 402 15.10 25.05 3.33
CA TYR A 402 14.88 23.76 4.00
C TYR A 402 15.18 22.56 3.09
N ASN A 403 15.42 22.79 1.79
CA ASN A 403 15.84 21.78 0.81
C ASN A 403 15.06 20.45 0.83
N GLY A 404 13.78 20.51 1.20
CA GLY A 404 12.95 19.31 1.28
C GLY A 404 13.25 18.38 2.47
N GLN A 405 13.89 18.87 3.54
CA GLN A 405 14.38 18.07 4.68
C GLN A 405 13.49 18.21 5.92
N THR A 406 13.28 17.09 6.63
CA THR A 406 12.74 17.05 8.00
C THR A 406 13.66 16.22 8.88
N PHE A 407 14.13 16.83 9.97
CA PHE A 407 14.90 16.14 11.01
C PHE A 407 14.00 15.26 11.89
N PHE A 408 14.55 14.15 12.36
CA PHE A 408 13.90 13.23 13.28
C PHE A 408 13.99 13.80 14.69
N LEU A 409 13.13 14.79 14.98
CA LEU A 409 13.07 15.42 16.30
C LEU A 409 12.71 14.36 17.37
N TYR A 410 13.39 14.40 18.51
CA TYR A 410 13.07 13.54 19.65
C TYR A 410 11.65 13.84 20.15
N ASP A 411 10.87 12.80 20.48
CA ASP A 411 9.49 12.95 20.98
C ASP A 411 9.42 13.53 22.40
N VAL A 412 10.57 13.68 23.06
CA VAL A 412 10.68 14.34 24.35
C VAL A 412 10.80 15.85 24.15
N TRP A 413 9.66 16.53 24.16
CA TRP A 413 9.60 17.98 24.27
C TRP A 413 9.90 18.37 25.72
N LEU A 414 11.18 18.57 26.03
CA LEU A 414 11.56 19.19 27.28
C LEU A 414 11.19 20.68 27.22
N THR A 415 9.99 21.01 27.68
CA THR A 415 9.59 22.41 27.86
C THR A 415 10.52 23.06 28.88
N THR A 416 10.79 24.37 28.74
CA THR A 416 11.64 25.11 29.68
C THR A 416 11.12 25.05 31.12
N HIS A 417 9.81 24.86 31.32
CA HIS A 417 9.22 24.65 32.64
C HIS A 417 9.57 23.27 33.23
N SER A 418 9.61 22.22 32.40
CA SER A 418 9.99 20.86 32.79
C SER A 418 11.51 20.62 32.80
N PHE A 419 12.31 21.54 32.22
CA PHE A 419 13.77 21.44 32.19
C PHE A 419 14.43 21.63 33.56
N ARG A 420 13.69 21.87 34.64
CA ARG A 420 14.23 21.86 36.01
C ARG A 420 14.62 20.44 36.44
N ILE A 421 13.99 19.87 37.47
CA ILE A 421 14.45 18.58 38.03
C ILE A 421 14.36 17.45 36.99
N GLY A 422 13.22 17.30 36.32
CA GLY A 422 13.00 16.22 35.35
C GLY A 422 13.90 16.32 34.13
N GLY A 423 13.86 17.45 33.41
CA GLY A 423 14.64 17.61 32.18
C GLY A 423 16.15 17.72 32.38
N ALA A 424 16.63 18.38 33.45
CA ALA A 424 18.07 18.42 33.74
C ALA A 424 18.61 17.03 34.09
N SER A 425 17.87 16.26 34.91
CA SER A 425 18.27 14.91 35.29
C SER A 425 18.24 13.95 34.10
N LEU A 426 17.21 14.03 33.25
CA LEU A 426 17.09 13.22 32.05
C LEU A 426 18.20 13.56 31.02
N ALA A 427 18.51 14.84 30.82
CA ALA A 427 19.57 15.27 29.91
C ALA A 427 20.94 14.79 30.40
N ALA A 428 21.22 14.92 31.70
CA ALA A 428 22.45 14.39 32.31
C ALA A 428 22.55 12.86 32.20
N HIS A 429 21.44 12.14 32.42
CA HIS A 429 21.40 10.68 32.33
C HIS A 429 21.61 10.17 30.89
N ASN A 430 21.16 10.93 29.89
CA ASN A 430 21.42 10.64 28.47
C ASN A 430 22.82 11.10 28.00
N GLY A 431 23.70 11.51 28.92
CA GLY A 431 25.10 11.82 28.63
C GLY A 431 25.34 13.18 27.95
N LEU A 432 24.39 14.11 28.02
CA LEU A 432 24.63 15.47 27.52
C LEU A 432 25.65 16.18 28.40
N SER A 433 26.51 16.98 27.76
CA SER A 433 27.51 17.78 28.46
C SER A 433 26.89 18.95 29.25
N ASP A 434 27.59 19.42 30.28
CA ASP A 434 27.18 20.56 31.10
C ASP A 434 26.87 21.83 30.27
N SER A 435 27.60 22.05 29.16
CA SER A 435 27.33 23.18 28.25
C SER A 435 25.99 23.02 27.51
N GLN A 436 25.70 21.82 27.01
CA GLN A 436 24.43 21.50 26.34
C GLN A 436 23.24 21.60 27.29
N ILE A 437 23.37 21.08 28.52
CA ILE A 437 22.32 21.15 29.54
C ILE A 437 22.03 22.61 29.90
N ARG A 438 23.08 23.42 30.12
CA ARG A 438 22.92 24.87 30.38
C ARG A 438 22.19 25.58 29.25
N GLN A 439 22.54 25.29 28.01
CA GLN A 439 21.92 25.90 26.84
C GLN A 439 20.44 25.51 26.72
N LEU A 440 20.12 24.23 26.91
CA LEU A 440 18.76 23.71 26.78
C LEU A 440 17.80 24.25 27.86
N GLY A 441 18.23 24.34 29.12
CA GLY A 441 17.41 24.94 30.19
C GLY A 441 17.65 26.43 30.42
N ARG A 442 18.38 27.10 29.53
CA ARG A 442 18.66 28.55 29.54
C ARG A 442 19.30 29.06 30.84
N TRP A 443 20.18 28.27 31.46
CA TRP A 443 20.92 28.71 32.64
C TRP A 443 22.17 29.50 32.26
N ARG A 444 22.33 30.65 32.93
CA ARG A 444 23.52 31.50 32.79
C ARG A 444 24.67 31.08 33.72
N SER A 445 24.43 30.15 34.63
CA SER A 445 25.39 29.67 35.62
C SER A 445 25.22 28.17 35.86
N ASP A 446 26.09 27.60 36.71
CA ASP A 446 26.04 26.18 37.06
C ASP A 446 24.91 25.81 38.03
N ALA A 447 23.91 26.68 38.20
CA ALA A 447 22.71 26.43 39.01
C ALA A 447 21.92 25.20 38.55
N PHE A 448 22.03 24.81 37.28
CA PHE A 448 21.41 23.60 36.72
C PHE A 448 21.85 22.31 37.45
N ARG A 449 23.10 22.26 37.97
CA ARG A 449 23.63 21.10 38.70
C ARG A 449 22.79 20.74 39.93
N LYS A 450 22.14 21.73 40.57
CA LYS A 450 21.25 21.53 41.72
C LYS A 450 19.96 20.77 41.36
N TYR A 451 19.60 20.76 40.08
CA TYR A 451 18.41 20.09 39.56
C TYR A 451 18.72 18.67 39.06
N ILE A 452 19.99 18.30 38.88
CA ILE A 452 20.41 16.95 38.51
C ILE A 452 20.34 16.06 39.76
N ARG A 453 19.40 15.12 39.78
CA ARG A 453 19.30 14.12 40.85
C ARG A 453 20.10 12.87 40.45
N PRO A 454 20.96 12.33 41.33
CA PRO A 454 21.57 11.03 41.11
C PRO A 454 20.46 9.98 41.02
N SER A 455 20.61 9.03 40.09
CA SER A 455 19.67 7.94 39.85
C SER A 455 19.72 6.93 41.01
N SER A 456 19.14 7.32 42.14
CA SER A 456 18.85 6.46 43.27
C SER A 456 17.43 6.72 43.71
N LEU A 457 16.49 6.07 43.02
CA LEU A 457 15.14 5.68 43.45
C LEU A 457 14.50 4.97 42.25
N LYS A 458 14.42 3.63 42.34
CA LYS A 458 13.52 2.82 41.51
C LYS A 458 12.09 2.98 42.03
#